data_AF-A0A3A3GCL7-F1
#
_entry.id   AF-A0A3A3GCL7-F1
#
_cell.length_a   1.000
_cell.length_b   1.000
_cell.length_c   1.000
_cell.angle_alpha   90.00
_cell.angle_beta   90.00
_cell.angle_gamma   90.00
#
_symmetry.space_group_name_H-M   'P 1'
#
loop_
_entity.id
_entity.type
_entity.pdbx_description
1 polymer ?
#
loop_
_entity_poly.entity_id
_entity_poly.type
_entity_poly.pdbx_seq_one_letter_code
_entity_poly.pdbx_strand_id
1 'polypeptide(L)'
;MVWRLKRGTKMSLSYLPWQVYIIITIGASLIAIVYALREARNSPRTIVIGMLLIGFSGILTAINKFLETKFHKVPILIGVMAFIGFIGITLFFIGAYKKTKEDPERHKVIRICIYTIIGSLTAMGIIALLAIYR
;
A
#
# COMPACT_ATOMS: atom_id res chain seq x y z
N MET A 1 2.00 -18.86 43.02
CA MET A 1 1.81 -19.75 41.85
C MET A 1 1.19 -18.92 40.74
N VAL A 2 2.00 -18.55 39.75
CA VAL A 2 1.78 -17.40 38.85
C VAL A 2 0.84 -17.76 37.70
N TRP A 3 -0.29 -17.07 37.62
CA TRP A 3 -1.22 -17.07 36.51
C TRP A 3 -0.54 -16.48 35.26
N ARG A 4 -0.19 -17.34 34.29
CA ARG A 4 0.44 -16.94 33.04
C ARG A 4 -0.64 -16.47 32.05
N LEU A 5 -0.93 -15.18 32.05
CA LEU A 5 -1.77 -14.49 31.06
C LEU A 5 -1.31 -14.81 29.64
N LYS A 6 -2.17 -15.52 28.90
CA LYS A 6 -2.03 -15.85 27.48
C LYS A 6 -2.12 -14.53 26.71
N ARG A 7 -0.97 -13.97 26.31
CA ARG A 7 -0.87 -12.75 25.48
C ARG A 7 -1.70 -12.95 24.22
N GLY A 8 -2.74 -12.13 24.07
CA GLY A 8 -3.57 -12.05 22.88
C GLY A 8 -2.71 -11.89 21.65
N THR A 9 -2.83 -12.86 20.76
CA THR A 9 -2.16 -12.90 19.47
C THR A 9 -2.67 -11.73 18.64
N LYS A 10 -1.72 -10.89 18.23
CA LYS A 10 -1.91 -9.76 17.29
C LYS A 10 -2.76 -10.22 16.11
N MET A 11 -3.89 -9.56 15.85
CA MET A 11 -4.62 -9.71 14.59
C MET A 11 -3.80 -9.07 13.47
N SER A 12 -2.75 -9.76 13.01
CA SER A 12 -2.12 -9.51 11.73
C SER A 12 -2.76 -10.41 10.68
N LEU A 13 -2.76 -9.99 9.41
CA LEU A 13 -3.11 -10.74 8.20
C LEU A 13 -2.24 -12.02 7.97
N SER A 14 -1.68 -12.62 9.03
CA SER A 14 -0.93 -13.88 9.03
C SER A 14 -1.83 -15.12 8.90
N TYR A 15 -3.14 -14.97 8.73
CA TYR A 15 -4.08 -16.10 8.64
C TYR A 15 -4.31 -16.60 7.20
N LEU A 16 -3.91 -15.85 6.18
CA LEU A 16 -3.95 -16.37 4.81
C LEU A 16 -2.70 -17.20 4.53
N PRO A 17 -2.84 -18.40 3.93
CA PRO A 17 -1.70 -19.14 3.41
C PRO A 17 -0.87 -18.22 2.51
N TRP A 18 0.45 -18.24 2.66
CA TRP A 18 1.36 -17.32 1.97
C TRP A 18 1.16 -17.34 0.45
N GLN A 19 0.74 -18.48 -0.10
CA GLN A 19 0.36 -18.67 -1.50
C GLN A 19 -0.83 -17.78 -1.88
N VAL A 20 -1.87 -17.73 -1.06
CA VAL A 20 -3.08 -16.94 -1.32
C VAL A 20 -2.76 -15.45 -1.27
N TYR A 21 -1.91 -15.03 -0.31
CA TYR A 21 -1.43 -13.64 -0.26
C TYR A 21 -0.71 -13.24 -1.55
N ILE A 22 0.18 -14.09 -2.07
CA ILE A 22 0.91 -13.85 -3.31
C ILE A 22 -0.05 -13.75 -4.50
N ILE A 23 -1.02 -14.66 -4.61
CA ILE A 23 -2.01 -14.65 -5.71
C ILE A 23 -2.83 -13.36 -5.70
N ILE A 24 -3.35 -12.96 -4.53
CA ILE A 24 -4.13 -11.72 -4.40
C ILE A 24 -3.27 -10.50 -4.74
N THR A 25 -2.04 -10.45 -4.24
CA THR A 25 -1.14 -9.31 -4.46
C THR A 25 -0.77 -9.18 -5.94
N ILE A 26 -0.39 -10.28 -6.60
CA ILE A 26 -0.10 -10.30 -8.04
C ILE A 26 -1.34 -9.94 -8.85
N GLY A 27 -2.51 -10.50 -8.50
CA GLY A 27 -3.77 -10.21 -9.17
C GLY A 27 -4.13 -8.73 -9.09
N ALA A 28 -4.07 -8.13 -7.90
CA ALA A 28 -4.32 -6.71 -7.69
C ALA A 28 -3.32 -5.84 -8.47
N SER A 29 -2.04 -6.20 -8.47
CA SER A 29 -1.01 -5.51 -9.25
C SER A 29 -1.27 -5.55 -10.75
N LEU A 30 -1.64 -6.71 -11.30
CA LEU A 30 -1.94 -6.86 -12.72
C LEU A 30 -3.17 -6.05 -13.12
N ILE A 31 -4.23 -6.06 -12.30
CA ILE A 31 -5.42 -5.25 -12.52
C ILE A 31 -5.04 -3.76 -12.55
N ALA A 32 -4.23 -3.30 -11.59
CA ALA A 32 -3.77 -1.92 -11.54
C ALA A 32 -2.97 -1.52 -12.80
N ILE A 33 -2.07 -2.39 -13.27
CA ILE A 33 -1.27 -2.16 -14.48
C ILE A 33 -2.16 -2.13 -15.73
N VAL A 34 -3.05 -3.11 -15.90
CA VAL A 34 -3.96 -3.19 -17.05
C VAL A 34 -4.87 -1.96 -17.09
N TYR A 35 -5.42 -1.57 -15.93
CA TYR A 35 -6.24 -0.36 -15.83
C TYR A 35 -5.43 0.91 -16.15
N ALA A 36 -4.19 1.01 -15.68
CA ALA A 36 -3.30 2.13 -16.01
C ALA A 36 -3.03 2.23 -17.52
N LEU A 37 -2.77 1.09 -18.18
CA LEU A 37 -2.55 1.04 -19.63
C LEU A 37 -3.80 1.38 -20.42
N ARG A 38 -4.97 0.86 -20.00
CA ARG A 38 -6.25 1.14 -20.66
C ARG A 38 -6.63 2.61 -20.60
N GLU A 39 -6.39 3.24 -19.45
CA GLU A 39 -6.76 4.62 -19.19
C GLU A 39 -5.64 5.62 -19.54
N ALA A 40 -4.52 5.14 -20.10
CA ALA A 40 -3.32 5.95 -20.37
C ALA A 40 -3.57 7.16 -21.27
N ARG A 41 -4.58 7.08 -22.16
CA ARG A 41 -4.96 8.16 -23.08
C ARG A 41 -5.94 9.17 -22.49
N ASN A 42 -6.76 8.75 -21.51
CA ASN A 42 -7.88 9.53 -20.96
C ASN A 42 -7.60 10.09 -19.55
N SER A 43 -6.54 9.62 -18.89
CA SER A 43 -6.12 10.13 -17.59
C SER A 43 -4.84 10.94 -17.67
N PRO A 44 -4.65 11.92 -16.77
CA PRO A 44 -3.38 12.61 -16.66
C PRO A 44 -2.24 11.63 -16.39
N ARG A 45 -1.11 11.85 -17.06
CA ARG A 45 0.08 10.97 -17.01
C ARG A 45 0.52 10.67 -15.57
N THR A 46 0.29 11.59 -14.64
CA THR A 46 0.61 11.42 -13.21
C THR A 46 -0.18 10.26 -12.56
N ILE A 47 -1.46 10.06 -12.90
CA ILE A 47 -2.24 8.92 -12.40
C ILE A 47 -1.68 7.62 -12.98
N VAL A 48 -1.40 7.60 -14.28
CA VAL A 48 -0.93 6.42 -14.99
C VAL A 48 0.41 5.95 -14.41
N ILE A 49 1.36 6.87 -14.23
CA ILE A 49 2.66 6.60 -13.60
C ILE A 49 2.47 6.13 -12.15
N GLY A 50 1.58 6.78 -11.39
CA GLY A 50 1.28 6.37 -10.01
C GLY A 50 0.74 4.95 -9.92
N MET A 51 -0.23 4.59 -10.78
CA MET A 51 -0.79 3.23 -10.83
C MET A 51 0.22 2.18 -11.28
N LEU A 52 1.10 2.50 -12.23
CA LEU A 52 2.18 1.59 -12.62
C LEU A 52 3.15 1.36 -11.46
N LEU A 53 3.56 2.42 -10.75
CA LEU A 53 4.45 2.30 -9.59
C LEU A 53 3.82 1.47 -8.45
N ILE A 54 2.52 1.65 -8.18
CA ILE A 54 1.77 0.83 -7.23
C ILE A 54 1.75 -0.64 -7.69
N GLY A 55 1.48 -0.88 -8.97
CA GLY A 55 1.48 -2.22 -9.56
C GLY A 55 2.84 -2.91 -9.42
N PHE A 56 3.93 -2.23 -9.77
CA PHE A 56 5.29 -2.73 -9.61
C PHE A 56 5.64 -2.98 -8.14
N SER A 57 5.29 -2.07 -7.22
CA SER A 57 5.50 -2.26 -5.78
C SER A 57 4.80 -3.52 -5.26
N GLY A 58 3.57 -3.78 -5.69
CA GLY A 58 2.85 -5.01 -5.34
C GLY A 58 3.51 -6.28 -5.89
N ILE A 59 4.04 -6.25 -7.12
CA ILE A 59 4.80 -7.38 -7.69
C ILE A 59 6.07 -7.63 -6.87
N LEU A 60 6.83 -6.57 -6.54
CA LEU A 60 8.01 -6.66 -5.67
C LEU A 60 7.64 -7.21 -4.28
N THR A 61 6.49 -6.83 -3.74
CA THR A 61 6.00 -7.32 -2.45
C THR A 61 5.70 -8.83 -2.50
N ALA A 62 5.08 -9.31 -3.57
CA ALA A 62 4.83 -10.73 -3.80
C ALA A 62 6.14 -11.53 -3.94
N ILE A 63 7.11 -10.99 -4.70
CA ILE A 63 8.45 -11.58 -4.85
C ILE A 63 9.18 -11.63 -3.50
N ASN A 64 9.16 -10.55 -2.73
CA ASN A 64 9.77 -10.52 -1.41
C ASN A 64 9.14 -11.57 -0.47
N LYS A 65 7.82 -11.75 -0.53
CA LYS A 65 7.14 -12.77 0.28
C LYS A 65 7.50 -14.20 -0.15
N PHE A 66 7.65 -14.43 -1.45
CA PHE A 66 8.14 -15.70 -1.98
C PHE A 66 9.58 -15.98 -1.52
N LEU A 67 10.46 -14.98 -1.60
CA LEU A 67 11.84 -15.08 -1.16
C LEU A 67 11.95 -15.30 0.35
N GLU A 68 11.16 -14.62 1.18
CA GLU A 68 11.11 -14.84 2.64
C GLU A 68 10.75 -16.29 3.00
N THR A 69 9.97 -16.96 2.13
CA THR A 69 9.52 -18.34 2.36
C THR A 69 10.58 -19.37 1.93
N LYS A 70 11.45 -19.04 0.98
CA LYS A 70 12.44 -19.95 0.39
C LYS A 70 13.89 -19.65 0.77
N PHE A 71 14.20 -18.42 1.18
CA PHE A 71 15.53 -17.87 1.43
C PHE A 71 15.52 -16.95 2.67
N HIS A 72 16.67 -16.37 3.01
CA HIS A 72 16.78 -15.38 4.08
C HIS A 72 16.16 -14.03 3.70
N LYS A 73 15.68 -13.28 4.71
CA LYS A 73 15.08 -11.95 4.53
C LYS A 73 16.07 -10.98 3.87
N VAL A 74 15.60 -10.26 2.86
CA VAL A 74 16.36 -9.21 2.18
C VAL A 74 15.83 -7.83 2.60
N PRO A 75 16.38 -7.19 3.65
CA PRO A 75 15.83 -5.96 4.21
C PRO A 75 15.86 -4.78 3.23
N ILE A 76 16.85 -4.75 2.32
CA ILE A 76 16.98 -3.72 1.28
C ILE A 76 15.75 -3.72 0.35
N LEU A 77 15.24 -4.90 0.01
CA LEU A 77 14.08 -5.05 -0.88
C LEU A 77 12.81 -4.48 -0.24
N ILE A 78 12.68 -4.61 1.09
CA ILE A 78 11.57 -4.06 1.88
C ILE A 78 11.56 -2.54 1.83
N GLY A 79 12.73 -1.91 1.98
CA GLY A 79 12.85 -0.45 1.89
C GLY A 79 12.49 0.07 0.49
N VAL A 80 13.02 -0.57 -0.55
CA VAL A 80 12.78 -0.17 -1.95
C VAL A 80 11.30 -0.33 -2.33
N MET A 81 10.67 -1.46 -2.00
CA MET A 81 9.25 -1.68 -2.34
C MET A 81 8.33 -0.69 -1.64
N ALA A 82 8.61 -0.35 -0.37
CA ALA A 82 7.83 0.61 0.41
C ALA A 82 7.98 2.03 -0.15
N PHE A 83 9.21 2.42 -0.51
CA PHE A 83 9.48 3.73 -1.09
C PHE A 83 8.79 3.91 -2.46
N ILE A 84 8.91 2.92 -3.34
CA ILE A 84 8.23 2.91 -4.66
C ILE A 84 6.70 2.97 -4.47
N GLY A 85 6.16 2.17 -3.55
CA GLY A 85 4.73 2.16 -3.25
C GLY A 85 4.24 3.51 -2.74
N PHE A 86 4.99 4.14 -1.84
CA PHE A 86 4.65 5.46 -1.29
C PHE A 86 4.64 6.56 -2.35
N ILE A 87 5.66 6.59 -3.22
CA ILE A 87 5.72 7.52 -4.35
C ILE A 87 4.55 7.27 -5.31
N GLY A 88 4.25 6.01 -5.61
CA GLY A 88 3.14 5.62 -6.48
C GLY A 88 1.79 6.10 -5.96
N ILE A 89 1.51 5.88 -4.66
CA ILE A 89 0.29 6.36 -3.99
C ILE A 89 0.20 7.89 -4.05
N THR A 90 1.30 8.58 -3.76
CA THR A 90 1.34 10.05 -3.77
C THR A 90 1.03 10.61 -5.17
N LEU A 91 1.66 10.05 -6.20
CA LEU A 91 1.42 10.44 -7.60
C LEU A 91 -0.02 10.13 -8.04
N PHE A 92 -0.57 8.99 -7.62
CA PHE A 92 -1.94 8.62 -7.89
C PHE A 92 -2.92 9.67 -7.33
N PHE A 93 -2.77 10.05 -6.06
CA PHE A 93 -3.65 11.05 -5.44
C PHE A 93 -3.49 12.45 -6.05
N ILE A 94 -2.26 12.89 -6.34
CA ILE A 94 -2.02 14.18 -7.02
C ILE A 94 -2.70 14.18 -8.39
N GLY A 95 -2.55 13.09 -9.14
CA GLY A 95 -3.19 12.95 -10.45
C GLY A 95 -4.70 12.91 -10.36
N ALA A 96 -5.25 12.16 -9.40
CA ALA A 96 -6.69 12.05 -9.17
C ALA A 96 -7.28 13.42 -8.81
N TYR A 97 -6.64 14.15 -7.90
CA TYR A 97 -7.02 15.51 -7.51
C TYR A 97 -7.04 16.48 -8.69
N LYS A 98 -6.06 16.38 -9.60
CA LYS A 98 -6.04 17.18 -10.83
C LYS A 98 -7.17 16.80 -11.80
N LYS A 99 -7.44 15.50 -11.98
CA LYS A 99 -8.50 15.00 -12.89
C LYS A 99 -9.89 15.42 -12.44
N THR A 100 -10.16 15.48 -11.13
CA THR A 100 -11.50 15.75 -10.59
C THR A 100 -11.77 17.20 -10.25
N LYS A 101 -10.88 18.13 -10.60
CA LYS A 101 -11.03 19.55 -10.24
C LYS A 101 -12.32 20.17 -10.79
N GLU A 102 -12.81 19.68 -11.92
CA GLU A 102 -14.01 20.15 -12.60
C GLU A 102 -15.30 19.55 -12.01
N ASP A 103 -15.22 18.38 -11.36
CA ASP A 103 -16.37 17.69 -10.75
C ASP A 103 -16.36 17.84 -9.21
N PRO A 104 -17.17 18.73 -8.62
CA PRO A 104 -17.11 19.06 -7.19
C PRO A 104 -17.42 17.88 -6.27
N GLU A 105 -18.26 16.94 -6.68
CA GLU A 105 -18.57 15.74 -5.89
C GLU A 105 -17.37 14.79 -5.82
N ARG A 106 -16.76 14.47 -6.97
CA ARG A 106 -15.59 13.59 -7.03
C ARG A 106 -14.38 14.21 -6.35
N HIS A 107 -14.23 15.53 -6.47
CA HIS A 107 -13.16 16.29 -5.81
C HIS A 107 -13.24 16.26 -4.28
N LYS A 108 -14.45 16.24 -3.72
CA LYS A 108 -14.66 16.08 -2.27
C LYS A 108 -14.23 14.69 -1.81
N VAL A 109 -14.64 13.64 -2.53
CA VAL A 109 -14.27 12.25 -2.19
C VAL A 109 -12.75 12.06 -2.16
N ILE A 110 -12.04 12.56 -3.19
CA ILE A 110 -10.57 12.44 -3.23
C ILE A 110 -9.91 13.22 -2.09
N ARG A 111 -10.39 14.44 -1.77
CA ARG A 111 -9.88 15.19 -0.60
C ARG A 111 -10.09 14.43 0.70
N ILE A 112 -11.27 13.86 0.91
CA ILE A 112 -11.56 13.04 2.10
C ILE A 112 -10.58 11.88 2.17
N CYS A 113 -10.38 11.13 1.08
CA CYS A 113 -9.40 10.04 1.03
C CYS A 113 -7.97 10.51 1.40
N ILE A 114 -7.52 11.65 0.86
CA ILE A 114 -6.20 12.20 1.19
C ILE A 114 -6.10 12.52 2.69
N TYR A 115 -7.11 13.18 3.27
CA TYR A 115 -7.13 13.50 4.69
C TYR A 115 -7.19 12.24 5.57
N THR A 116 -7.94 11.21 5.16
CA THR A 116 -8.00 9.93 5.87
C THR A 116 -6.64 9.24 5.89
N ILE A 117 -5.91 9.22 4.77
CA ILE A 117 -4.56 8.62 4.71
C ILE A 117 -3.59 9.37 5.61
N ILE A 118 -3.56 10.70 5.52
CA ILE A 118 -2.70 11.53 6.38
C ILE A 118 -3.02 11.28 7.86
N GLY A 119 -4.30 11.31 8.22
CA GLY A 119 -4.75 11.04 9.60
C GLY A 119 -4.37 9.66 10.11
N SER A 120 -4.44 8.63 9.25
CA SER A 120 -4.01 7.28 9.61
C SER A 120 -2.50 7.18 9.84
N LEU A 121 -1.70 7.90 9.04
CA LEU A 121 -0.24 7.94 9.19
C LEU A 121 0.18 8.67 10.46
N THR A 122 -0.45 9.80 10.79
CA THR A 122 -0.19 10.50 12.07
C THR A 122 -0.59 9.65 13.27
N ALA A 123 -1.75 8.98 13.21
CA ALA A 123 -2.16 8.07 14.29
C ALA A 123 -1.16 6.92 14.50
N MET A 124 -0.68 6.29 13.42
CA MET A 124 0.37 5.27 13.50
C MET A 124 1.67 5.83 14.08
N GLY A 125 2.08 7.05 13.70
CA GLY A 125 3.28 7.70 14.23
C GLY A 125 3.19 7.97 15.73
N ILE A 126 2.04 8.45 16.21
CA ILE A 126 1.79 8.68 17.64
C ILE A 126 1.85 7.36 18.42
N ILE A 127 1.23 6.30 17.90
CA ILE A 127 1.26 4.97 18.55
C ILE A 127 2.70 4.43 18.62
N ALA A 128 3.48 4.59 17.54
CA ALA A 128 4.88 4.15 17.52
C ALA A 128 5.74 4.93 18.54
N LEU A 129 5.56 6.25 18.64
CA LEU A 129 6.23 7.08 19.66
C LEU A 129 5.84 6.64 21.07
N LEU A 130 4.55 6.47 21.35
CA LEU A 130 4.07 5.99 22.65
C LEU A 130 4.62 4.60 23.00
N ALA A 131 4.84 3.73 22.01
CA ALA A 131 5.40 2.41 22.22
C ALA A 131 6.93 2.41 22.49
N ILE A 132 7.66 3.43 22.02
CA ILE A 132 9.10 3.58 22.27
C ILE A 132 9.36 4.25 23.63
N TYR A 133 8.50 5.19 24.03
CA TYR A 133 8.61 5.90 25.31
C TYR A 133 8.09 5.10 26.52
N ARG A 134 7.51 3.92 26.30
CA ARG A 134 6.99 3.02 27.33
C ARG A 134 7.93 1.83 27.54
#